data_AF-A0AAD9PRG8-F1
#
_entry.id   AF-A0AAD9PRG8-F1
#
_cell.length_a   1.000
_cell.length_b   1.000
_cell.length_c   1.000
_cell.angle_alpha   90.00
_cell.angle_beta   90.00
_cell.angle_gamma   90.00
#
_symmetry.space_group_name_H-M   'P 1'
#
loop_
_entity.id
_entity.type
_entity.pdbx_description
1 polymer ?
#
loop_
_entity_poly.entity_id
_entity_poly.type
_entity_poly.pdbx_seq_one_letter_code
_entity_poly.pdbx_strand_id
1 'polypeptide(L)'
;MEISGRKLASPVFATKDNPAADTRQMRRIIAEDPDWSLATVPLLTELCVKHIVRNFEDNPILDELLPKHKSKVLEVLSTEIAMKVTANLVSDEGYWKRCCKARWEVCDINHHGGSWKRMYFERNLEGIIENFVPETTDPSLLSTPYIRGLNIRQLLPPVKEALIKDDDASDAGSDAGQDGPSIDHFDFGLVTPKLAHLEELHLTYG
;
A
#
# COMPACT_ATOMS: atom_id res chain seq x y z
N MET A 1 -67.83 44.11 48.60
CA MET A 1 -66.91 43.57 49.62
C MET A 1 -67.22 42.10 49.80
N GLU A 2 -66.29 41.16 49.85
CA GLU A 2 -64.90 41.06 49.41
C GLU A 2 -64.53 39.59 49.74
N ILE A 3 -63.86 38.87 48.80
CA ILE A 3 -62.84 37.80 48.94
C ILE A 3 -63.10 36.62 49.94
N SER A 4 -62.79 35.34 49.71
CA SER A 4 -61.77 34.70 48.87
C SER A 4 -62.02 33.18 48.85
N GLY A 5 -62.38 32.61 47.71
CA GLY A 5 -62.25 31.17 47.47
C GLY A 5 -60.82 30.83 47.08
N ARG A 6 -60.04 30.17 47.95
CA ARG A 6 -58.76 29.59 47.56
C ARG A 6 -59.01 28.25 46.86
N LYS A 7 -59.14 28.27 45.53
CA LYS A 7 -58.86 27.09 44.70
C LYS A 7 -57.34 26.87 44.74
N LEU A 8 -56.90 25.76 45.31
CA LEU A 8 -55.54 25.27 45.13
C LEU A 8 -55.37 24.90 43.65
N ALA A 9 -54.52 25.67 42.96
CA ALA A 9 -54.10 25.34 41.61
C ALA A 9 -53.17 24.12 41.66
N SER A 10 -53.44 23.13 40.82
CA SER A 10 -52.51 22.03 40.54
C SER A 10 -51.16 22.61 40.11
N PRO A 11 -50.03 22.21 40.71
CA PRO A 11 -48.75 22.45 40.11
C PRO A 11 -48.48 21.32 39.11
N VAL A 12 -49.01 21.48 37.89
CA VAL A 12 -48.31 20.98 36.71
C VAL A 12 -47.13 21.92 36.52
N PHE A 13 -46.02 21.61 37.16
CA PHE A 13 -44.74 22.29 36.89
C PHE A 13 -43.66 21.24 36.68
N ALA A 14 -43.46 20.96 35.39
CA ALA A 14 -42.17 20.83 34.74
C ALA A 14 -41.02 20.21 35.55
N THR A 15 -40.94 18.88 35.56
CA THR A 15 -39.64 18.22 35.61
C THR A 15 -39.07 18.19 34.19
N LYS A 16 -38.63 19.36 33.72
CA LYS A 16 -37.70 19.42 32.59
C LYS A 16 -36.34 18.94 33.09
N ASP A 17 -35.76 18.01 32.33
CA ASP A 17 -34.33 17.71 32.26
C ASP A 17 -33.71 16.95 33.44
N ASN A 18 -34.30 15.81 33.81
CA ASN A 18 -33.52 14.73 34.39
C ASN A 18 -33.49 13.53 33.41
N PRO A 19 -32.39 13.28 32.69
CA PRO A 19 -32.28 12.14 31.77
C PRO A 19 -32.37 10.77 32.50
N ALA A 20 -32.29 10.76 33.83
CA ALA A 20 -32.55 9.58 34.66
C ALA A 20 -34.04 9.34 34.97
N ALA A 21 -34.94 10.26 34.63
CA ALA A 21 -36.39 10.10 34.84
C ALA A 21 -37.07 9.27 33.75
N ASP A 22 -36.46 9.16 32.56
CA ASP A 22 -36.96 8.31 31.49
C ASP A 22 -36.34 6.91 31.61
N THR A 23 -37.11 5.98 32.15
CA THR A 23 -36.72 4.56 32.26
C THR A 23 -36.43 3.91 30.92
N ARG A 24 -36.83 4.50 29.78
CA ARG A 24 -36.44 4.04 28.43
C ARG A 24 -35.01 4.45 28.08
N GLN A 25 -34.57 5.66 28.47
CA GLN A 25 -33.20 6.13 28.26
C GLN A 25 -32.16 5.38 29.11
N MET A 26 -32.55 4.84 30.28
CA MET A 26 -31.65 4.02 31.10
C MET A 26 -31.49 2.57 30.60
N ARG A 27 -32.35 2.11 29.68
CA ARG A 27 -32.31 0.72 29.20
C ARG A 27 -31.27 0.58 28.10
N ARG A 28 -30.28 -0.28 28.35
CA ARG A 28 -29.27 -0.69 27.36
C ARG A 28 -29.86 -1.58 26.27
N ILE A 29 -31.09 -2.09 26.40
CA ILE A 29 -31.81 -2.90 25.38
C ILE A 29 -33.30 -2.55 25.40
N ILE A 30 -33.87 -2.19 24.24
CA ILE A 30 -35.30 -1.88 24.07
C ILE A 30 -35.91 -2.95 23.15
N ALA A 31 -36.48 -4.00 23.75
CA ALA A 31 -37.05 -5.15 23.02
C ALA A 31 -38.33 -4.83 22.23
N GLU A 32 -38.96 -3.69 22.50
CA GLU A 32 -40.23 -3.26 21.88
C GLU A 32 -40.00 -2.44 20.59
N ASP A 33 -38.76 -2.07 20.32
CA ASP A 33 -38.37 -1.31 19.14
C ASP A 33 -37.61 -2.26 18.19
N PRO A 34 -38.27 -2.76 17.12
CA PRO A 34 -37.63 -3.67 16.17
C PRO A 34 -36.47 -3.03 15.39
N ASP A 35 -36.35 -1.71 15.40
CA ASP A 35 -35.24 -0.96 14.78
C ASP A 35 -34.12 -0.62 15.78
N TRP A 36 -34.27 -1.01 17.06
CA TRP A 36 -33.29 -0.72 18.10
C TRP A 36 -32.09 -1.67 18.03
N SER A 37 -30.93 -1.12 17.66
CA SER A 37 -29.63 -1.79 17.64
C SER A 37 -28.55 -0.84 18.15
N LEU A 38 -27.81 -1.22 19.20
CA LEU A 38 -26.77 -0.37 19.82
C LEU A 38 -25.47 -0.23 19.00
N ALA A 39 -25.26 -1.13 18.04
CA ALA A 39 -24.12 -1.08 17.13
C ALA A 39 -24.48 -1.89 15.90
N THR A 40 -24.34 -1.31 14.72
CA THR A 40 -24.37 -2.07 13.46
C THR A 40 -23.16 -3.02 13.47
N VAL A 41 -23.39 -4.27 13.90
CA VAL A 41 -22.38 -5.31 13.81
C VAL A 41 -22.05 -5.49 12.33
N PRO A 42 -20.77 -5.36 11.92
CA PRO A 42 -20.40 -5.53 10.53
C PRO A 42 -20.79 -6.92 10.06
N LEU A 43 -21.13 -7.03 8.78
CA LEU A 43 -21.47 -8.31 8.17
C LEU A 43 -20.30 -9.29 8.33
N LEU A 44 -20.59 -10.57 8.54
CA LEU A 44 -19.55 -11.61 8.62
C LEU A 44 -18.63 -11.56 7.39
N THR A 45 -19.20 -11.30 6.21
CA THR A 45 -18.45 -11.13 4.96
C THR A 45 -17.41 -10.01 5.05
N GLU A 46 -17.74 -8.87 5.66
CA GLU A 46 -16.80 -7.75 5.81
C GLU A 46 -15.67 -8.09 6.78
N LEU A 47 -15.99 -8.79 7.87
CA LEU A 47 -14.98 -9.28 8.82
C LEU A 47 -14.02 -10.28 8.16
N CYS A 48 -14.54 -11.22 7.36
CA CYS A 48 -13.71 -12.17 6.63
C CYS A 48 -12.82 -11.46 5.60
N VAL A 49 -13.36 -10.51 4.82
CA VAL A 49 -12.56 -9.73 3.85
C VAL A 49 -11.44 -8.97 4.56
N LYS A 50 -11.73 -8.30 5.69
CA LYS A 50 -10.70 -7.60 6.49
C LYS A 50 -9.60 -8.55 6.97
N HIS A 51 -9.98 -9.75 7.41
CA HIS A 51 -9.03 -10.75 7.87
C HIS A 51 -8.14 -11.26 6.73
N ILE A 52 -8.73 -11.54 5.56
CA ILE A 52 -8.01 -11.97 4.35
C ILE A 52 -7.02 -10.90 3.91
N VAL A 53 -7.44 -9.62 3.86
CA VAL A 53 -6.56 -8.50 3.51
C VAL A 53 -5.39 -8.38 4.49
N ARG A 54 -5.66 -8.54 5.79
CA ARG A 54 -4.62 -8.42 6.83
C ARG A 54 -3.58 -9.54 6.77
N ASN A 55 -4.00 -10.76 6.46
CA ASN A 55 -3.12 -11.93 6.38
C ASN A 55 -2.75 -12.28 4.93
N PHE A 56 -2.90 -11.35 3.99
CA PHE A 56 -2.70 -11.62 2.58
C PHE A 56 -1.24 -11.96 2.26
N GLU A 57 -0.28 -11.43 3.02
CA GLU A 57 1.15 -11.73 2.86
C GLU A 57 1.49 -13.17 3.23
N ASP A 58 0.92 -13.66 4.34
CA ASP A 58 1.18 -15.01 4.85
C ASP A 58 0.32 -16.07 4.15
N ASN A 59 -0.89 -15.71 3.72
CA ASN A 59 -1.84 -16.64 3.12
C ASN A 59 -2.69 -15.98 2.02
N PRO A 60 -2.16 -15.82 0.80
CA PRO A 60 -2.86 -15.17 -0.31
C PRO A 60 -3.91 -16.08 -0.96
N ILE A 61 -5.08 -16.23 -0.34
CA ILE A 61 -6.16 -17.11 -0.83
C ILE A 61 -7.03 -16.50 -1.94
N LEU A 62 -6.45 -15.78 -2.91
CA LEU A 62 -7.24 -15.00 -3.86
C LEU A 62 -8.02 -15.84 -4.88
N ASP A 63 -7.49 -16.98 -5.29
CA ASP A 63 -8.07 -17.82 -6.36
C ASP A 63 -9.16 -18.77 -5.87
N GLU A 64 -9.21 -19.05 -4.57
CA GLU A 64 -10.25 -19.86 -3.94
C GLU A 64 -11.55 -19.07 -3.68
N LEU A 65 -11.48 -17.74 -3.76
CA LEU A 65 -12.61 -16.86 -3.50
C LEU A 65 -13.55 -16.75 -4.70
N LEU A 66 -14.85 -16.72 -4.42
CA LEU A 66 -15.86 -16.37 -5.43
C LEU A 66 -15.57 -14.98 -6.03
N PRO A 67 -15.87 -14.76 -7.33
CA PRO A 67 -15.57 -13.48 -8.01
C PRO A 67 -16.08 -12.24 -7.26
N LYS A 68 -17.27 -12.33 -6.65
CA LYS A 68 -17.85 -11.23 -5.85
C LYS A 68 -17.01 -10.85 -4.64
N HIS A 69 -16.40 -11.84 -3.98
CA HIS A 69 -15.55 -11.61 -2.80
C HIS A 69 -14.13 -11.21 -3.23
N LYS A 70 -13.62 -11.77 -4.33
CA LYS A 70 -12.35 -11.40 -4.94
C LYS A 70 -12.29 -9.90 -5.25
N SER A 71 -13.32 -9.34 -5.90
CA SER A 71 -13.39 -7.89 -6.17
C SER A 71 -13.37 -7.06 -4.88
N LYS A 72 -14.13 -7.45 -3.84
CA LYS A 72 -14.13 -6.74 -2.55
C LYS A 72 -12.76 -6.77 -1.85
N VAL A 73 -12.10 -7.92 -1.86
CA VAL A 73 -10.73 -8.05 -1.33
C VAL A 73 -9.80 -7.13 -2.11
N LEU A 74 -9.84 -7.20 -3.45
CA LEU A 74 -9.00 -6.39 -4.33
C LEU A 74 -9.26 -4.89 -4.23
N GLU A 75 -10.44 -4.43 -3.85
CA GLU A 75 -10.74 -3.01 -3.61
C GLU A 75 -10.11 -2.49 -2.30
N VAL A 76 -10.12 -3.33 -1.26
CA VAL A 76 -9.63 -2.99 0.09
C VAL A 76 -8.14 -3.31 0.27
N LEU A 77 -7.57 -4.14 -0.61
CA LEU A 77 -6.19 -4.56 -0.55
C LEU A 77 -5.24 -3.35 -0.57
N SER A 78 -4.29 -3.35 0.36
CA SER A 78 -3.25 -2.32 0.45
C SER A 78 -2.36 -2.33 -0.78
N THR A 79 -1.93 -1.15 -1.21
CA THR A 79 -0.98 -0.96 -2.32
C THR A 79 0.47 -1.18 -1.90
N GLU A 80 0.75 -1.33 -0.61
CA GLU A 80 2.10 -1.47 -0.04
C GLU A 80 2.54 -2.93 0.12
N ILE A 81 1.67 -3.88 -0.21
CA ILE A 81 1.96 -5.32 -0.07
C ILE A 81 3.15 -5.70 -0.94
N ALA A 82 3.96 -6.63 -0.44
CA ALA A 82 5.12 -7.16 -1.15
C ALA A 82 4.77 -7.57 -2.60
N MET A 83 5.36 -6.85 -3.55
CA MET A 83 5.14 -7.05 -4.99
C MET A 83 5.28 -8.52 -5.40
N LYS A 84 6.23 -9.26 -4.81
CA LYS A 84 6.47 -10.69 -5.09
C LYS A 84 5.23 -11.56 -4.89
N VAL A 85 4.43 -11.27 -3.86
CA VAL A 85 3.19 -12.00 -3.57
C VAL A 85 2.12 -11.59 -4.59
N THR A 86 1.92 -10.30 -4.76
CA THR A 86 0.83 -9.80 -5.62
C THR A 86 1.07 -10.03 -7.11
N ALA A 87 2.32 -10.15 -7.57
CA ALA A 87 2.67 -10.28 -8.98
C ALA A 87 2.05 -11.50 -9.65
N ASN A 88 2.08 -12.65 -8.96
CA ASN A 88 1.59 -13.92 -9.51
C ASN A 88 0.10 -14.12 -9.25
N LEU A 89 -0.42 -13.58 -8.14
CA LEU A 89 -1.79 -13.79 -7.69
C LEU A 89 -2.78 -12.76 -8.25
N VAL A 90 -2.35 -11.51 -8.41
CA VAL A 90 -3.23 -10.41 -8.81
C VAL A 90 -3.05 -10.06 -10.28
N SER A 91 -4.08 -10.35 -11.06
CA SER A 91 -4.19 -9.94 -12.48
C SER A 91 -5.20 -8.81 -12.70
N ASP A 92 -5.75 -8.24 -11.61
CA ASP A 92 -6.78 -7.20 -11.69
C ASP A 92 -6.18 -5.83 -12.00
N GLU A 93 -6.59 -5.24 -13.12
CA GLU A 93 -6.13 -3.93 -13.58
C GLU A 93 -6.59 -2.78 -12.66
N GLY A 94 -7.71 -2.95 -11.94
CA GLY A 94 -8.20 -1.98 -10.97
C GLY A 94 -7.26 -1.83 -9.78
N TYR A 95 -6.77 -2.94 -9.24
CA TYR A 95 -5.75 -2.97 -8.20
C TYR A 95 -4.46 -2.27 -8.65
N TRP A 96 -3.90 -2.69 -9.80
CA TRP A 96 -2.64 -2.12 -10.30
C TRP A 96 -2.76 -0.64 -10.62
N LYS A 97 -3.92 -0.17 -11.10
CA LYS A 97 -4.20 1.26 -11.26
C LYS A 97 -4.10 2.04 -9.97
N ARG A 98 -4.59 1.49 -8.85
CA ARG A 98 -4.45 2.15 -7.53
C ARG A 98 -2.99 2.16 -7.09
N CYS A 99 -2.27 1.04 -7.25
CA CYS A 99 -0.85 0.96 -6.92
C CYS A 99 -0.03 2.00 -7.71
N CYS A 100 -0.27 2.12 -9.02
CA CYS A 100 0.42 3.11 -9.85
C CYS A 100 0.14 4.54 -9.38
N LYS A 101 -1.14 4.88 -9.15
CA LYS A 101 -1.53 6.22 -8.70
C LYS A 101 -1.04 6.58 -7.30
N ALA A 102 -0.85 5.59 -6.43
CA ALA A 102 -0.31 5.81 -5.09
C ALA A 102 1.18 6.14 -5.12
N ARG A 103 1.92 5.60 -6.10
CA ARG A 103 3.38 5.76 -6.20
C ARG A 103 3.83 6.84 -7.19
N TRP A 104 3.09 7.06 -8.28
CA TRP A 104 3.45 8.03 -9.32
C TRP A 104 2.28 8.98 -9.62
N GLU A 105 2.57 10.28 -9.63
CA GLU A 105 1.57 11.33 -9.92
C GLU A 105 1.09 11.29 -11.37
N VAL A 106 2.02 11.10 -12.32
CA VAL A 106 1.72 11.06 -13.76
C VAL A 106 1.81 9.63 -14.24
N CYS A 107 0.67 9.06 -14.64
CA CYS A 107 0.58 7.70 -15.16
C CYS A 107 0.08 7.70 -16.61
N ASP A 108 0.88 7.20 -17.55
CA ASP A 108 0.50 7.04 -18.95
C ASP A 108 0.63 5.58 -19.37
N ILE A 109 -0.50 4.92 -19.59
CA ILE A 109 -0.58 3.48 -19.89
C ILE A 109 -0.35 3.19 -21.38
N ASN A 110 -0.44 4.20 -22.25
CA ASN A 110 -0.37 3.99 -23.70
C ASN A 110 1.00 3.43 -24.11
N HIS A 111 2.05 3.86 -23.43
CA HIS A 111 3.41 3.37 -23.61
C HIS A 111 3.63 1.93 -23.09
N HIS A 112 2.71 1.41 -22.28
CA HIS A 112 2.82 0.12 -21.60
C HIS A 112 1.80 -0.91 -22.11
N GLY A 113 1.36 -0.76 -23.38
CA GLY A 113 0.40 -1.68 -24.01
C GLY A 113 -0.99 -1.68 -23.36
N GLY A 114 -1.37 -0.62 -22.66
CA GLY A 114 -2.69 -0.49 -22.04
C GLY A 114 -2.89 -1.31 -20.75
N SER A 115 -1.83 -1.89 -20.17
CA SER A 115 -1.89 -2.61 -18.89
C SER A 115 -1.23 -1.83 -17.76
N TRP A 116 -1.99 -1.57 -16.69
CA TRP A 116 -1.49 -1.00 -15.44
C TRP A 116 -0.53 -1.94 -14.75
N LYS A 117 -0.77 -3.25 -14.83
CA LYS A 117 0.13 -4.26 -14.30
C LYS A 117 1.52 -4.12 -14.93
N ARG A 118 1.57 -4.11 -16.26
CA ARG A 118 2.80 -3.92 -17.02
C ARG A 118 3.51 -2.62 -16.65
N MET A 119 2.78 -1.50 -16.67
CA MET A 119 3.29 -0.18 -16.29
C MET A 119 3.92 -0.19 -14.88
N TYR A 120 3.26 -0.81 -13.90
CA TYR A 120 3.77 -0.89 -12.53
C TYR A 120 5.12 -1.61 -12.48
N PHE A 121 5.23 -2.77 -13.15
CA PHE A 121 6.46 -3.56 -13.15
C PHE A 121 7.61 -2.86 -13.88
N GLU A 122 7.33 -2.28 -15.05
CA GLU A 122 8.33 -1.57 -15.85
C GLU A 122 8.89 -0.36 -15.09
N ARG A 123 8.02 0.53 -14.58
CA ARG A 123 8.47 1.70 -13.80
C ARG A 123 9.10 1.36 -12.46
N ASN A 124 8.62 0.31 -11.80
CA ASN A 124 9.23 -0.14 -10.55
C ASN A 124 10.66 -0.63 -10.80
N LEU A 125 10.89 -1.36 -11.90
CA LEU A 125 12.23 -1.78 -12.29
C LEU A 125 13.11 -0.59 -12.70
N GLU A 126 12.60 0.33 -13.52
CA GLU A 126 13.31 1.57 -13.88
C GLU A 126 13.79 2.29 -12.63
N GLY A 127 12.92 2.52 -11.65
CA GLY A 127 13.28 3.18 -10.39
C GLY A 127 14.29 2.41 -9.53
N ILE A 128 14.28 1.07 -9.57
CA ILE A 128 15.27 0.23 -8.88
C ILE A 128 16.65 0.34 -9.54
N ILE A 129 16.70 0.36 -10.88
CA ILE A 129 17.96 0.47 -11.63
C ILE A 129 18.52 1.90 -11.48
N GLU A 130 17.68 2.92 -11.63
CA GLU A 130 18.08 4.32 -11.54
C GLU A 130 18.61 4.70 -10.15
N ASN A 131 18.10 4.07 -9.09
CA ASN A 131 18.51 4.30 -7.70
C ASN A 131 19.27 3.10 -7.10
N PHE A 132 19.96 2.33 -7.95
CA PHE A 132 20.66 1.14 -7.50
C PHE A 132 21.79 1.51 -6.53
N VAL A 133 21.81 0.83 -5.39
CA VAL A 133 22.88 0.91 -4.39
C VAL A 133 23.45 -0.50 -4.23
N PRO A 134 24.78 -0.69 -4.41
CA PRO A 134 25.43 -1.99 -4.21
C PRO A 134 25.13 -2.57 -2.83
N GLU A 135 25.05 -3.90 -2.75
CA GLU A 135 24.92 -4.67 -1.50
C GLU A 135 23.61 -4.51 -0.72
N THR A 136 22.87 -3.41 -0.92
CA THR A 136 21.58 -3.17 -0.25
C THR A 136 20.39 -3.58 -1.11
N THR A 137 20.49 -3.41 -2.43
CA THR A 137 19.38 -3.61 -3.35
C THR A 137 19.57 -4.93 -4.09
N ASP A 138 18.61 -5.85 -3.95
CA ASP A 138 18.61 -7.12 -4.69
C ASP A 138 17.85 -6.98 -6.03
N PRO A 139 18.55 -6.86 -7.18
CA PRO A 139 17.93 -6.80 -8.49
C PRO A 139 17.41 -8.17 -8.93
N SER A 140 17.55 -9.22 -8.12
CA SER A 140 17.07 -10.55 -8.44
C SER A 140 15.55 -10.71 -8.22
N LEU A 141 14.92 -9.80 -7.47
CA LEU A 141 13.51 -9.85 -7.04
C LEU A 141 12.51 -9.41 -8.11
N LEU A 142 13.01 -9.11 -9.31
CA LEU A 142 12.26 -8.49 -10.38
C LEU A 142 11.32 -9.51 -11.01
N SER A 143 10.03 -9.18 -11.03
CA SER A 143 9.01 -10.05 -11.62
C SER A 143 9.03 -9.90 -13.14
N THR A 144 9.50 -10.95 -13.79
CA THR A 144 10.01 -10.94 -15.17
C THR A 144 9.01 -11.04 -16.33
N PRO A 145 7.80 -11.64 -16.20
CA PRO A 145 7.01 -11.93 -17.40
C PRO A 145 6.29 -10.72 -17.98
N TYR A 146 6.21 -9.61 -17.23
CA TYR A 146 5.40 -8.45 -17.61
C TYR A 146 6.20 -7.28 -18.18
N ILE A 147 7.53 -7.35 -18.13
CA ILE A 147 8.41 -6.28 -18.58
C ILE A 147 8.76 -6.52 -20.06
N ARG A 148 8.42 -5.54 -20.90
CA ARG A 148 8.81 -5.53 -22.33
C ARG A 148 9.51 -4.25 -22.75
N GLY A 149 9.24 -3.12 -22.10
CA GLY A 149 9.92 -1.85 -22.35
C GLY A 149 10.56 -1.31 -21.08
N LEU A 150 11.79 -0.81 -21.17
CA LEU A 150 12.45 -0.08 -20.09
C LEU A 150 13.01 1.25 -20.60
N ASN A 151 12.73 2.33 -19.88
CA ASN A 151 13.28 3.65 -20.12
C ASN A 151 14.03 4.15 -18.89
N ILE A 152 15.35 4.04 -18.93
CA ILE A 152 16.25 4.41 -17.85
C ILE A 152 16.86 5.77 -18.19
N ARG A 153 16.58 6.75 -17.33
CA ARG A 153 16.97 8.16 -17.52
C ARG A 153 18.32 8.50 -16.90
N GLN A 154 18.75 7.70 -15.93
CA GLN A 154 20.02 7.90 -15.24
C GLN A 154 20.58 6.56 -14.74
N LEU A 155 21.91 6.48 -14.67
CA LEU A 155 22.63 5.40 -14.02
C LEU A 155 23.57 6.03 -13.00
N LEU A 156 23.13 6.05 -11.74
CA LEU A 156 23.96 6.60 -10.68
C LEU A 156 25.22 5.74 -10.53
N PRO A 157 26.41 6.38 -10.39
CA PRO A 157 27.59 5.68 -9.96
C PRO A 157 27.30 4.99 -8.62
N PRO A 158 27.72 3.75 -8.43
CA PRO A 158 27.44 3.03 -7.21
C PRO A 158 28.10 3.74 -6.02
N VAL A 159 27.28 4.28 -5.12
CA VAL A 159 27.77 4.94 -3.91
C VAL A 159 28.28 3.85 -2.98
N LYS A 160 29.60 3.63 -2.95
CA LYS A 160 30.21 2.90 -1.84
C LYS A 160 29.99 3.77 -0.60
N GLU A 161 29.14 3.33 0.33
CA GLU A 161 29.07 3.99 1.64
C GLU A 161 30.48 3.98 2.22
N ALA A 162 31.08 5.16 2.28
CA ALA A 162 32.40 5.31 2.87
C ALA A 162 32.27 4.93 4.34
N LEU A 163 32.75 3.73 4.69
CA LEU A 163 33.01 3.38 6.08
C LEU A 163 33.82 4.53 6.67
N ILE A 164 33.24 5.23 7.64
CA ILE A 164 33.92 6.24 8.43
C ILE A 164 35.11 5.51 9.06
N LYS A 165 36.29 5.68 8.47
CA LYS A 165 37.54 5.27 9.10
C LYS A 165 37.79 6.33 10.16
N ASP A 166 37.67 5.95 11.42
CA ASP A 166 38.17 6.75 12.51
C ASP A 166 39.65 7.06 12.23
N ASP A 167 39.96 8.35 12.13
CA ASP A 167 41.30 8.87 11.89
C ASP A 167 42.21 8.48 13.05
N ASP A 168 43.12 7.53 12.83
CA ASP A 168 44.47 7.68 13.37
C ASP A 168 45.52 6.88 12.59
N ALA A 169 46.61 7.58 12.29
CA ALA A 169 47.89 7.11 11.74
C ALA A 169 47.93 6.59 10.29
N SER A 170 48.45 7.41 9.37
CA SER A 170 49.85 7.32 8.94
C SER A 170 50.06 7.95 7.57
N ASP A 171 51.00 8.88 7.53
CA ASP A 171 51.63 9.46 6.35
C ASP A 171 52.45 8.37 5.63
N ALA A 172 51.87 7.76 4.60
CA ALA A 172 52.60 6.88 3.68
C ALA A 172 51.94 6.97 2.31
N GLY A 173 52.61 7.71 1.40
CA GLY A 173 52.26 7.73 -0.02
C GLY A 173 52.27 6.30 -0.56
N SER A 174 51.08 5.75 -0.79
CA SER A 174 50.91 4.48 -1.47
C SER A 174 50.10 4.74 -2.72
N ASP A 175 50.82 4.85 -3.83
CA ASP A 175 50.35 4.59 -5.20
C ASP A 175 50.00 3.10 -5.33
N ALA A 176 49.10 2.63 -4.48
CA ALA A 176 48.48 1.34 -4.60
C ALA A 176 47.25 1.57 -5.46
N GLY A 177 47.39 1.27 -6.76
CA GLY A 177 46.27 1.23 -7.70
C GLY A 177 45.07 0.60 -7.01
N GLN A 178 43.99 1.36 -6.90
CA GLN A 178 42.70 0.82 -6.49
C GLN A 178 42.23 -0.11 -7.61
N ASP A 179 42.79 -1.32 -7.65
CA ASP A 179 42.39 -2.42 -8.51
C ASP A 179 41.11 -3.07 -7.93
N GLY A 180 40.14 -2.22 -7.58
CA GLY A 180 38.75 -2.64 -7.45
C GLY A 180 38.14 -2.54 -8.84
N PRO A 181 37.24 -3.47 -9.24
CA PRO A 181 36.52 -3.31 -10.50
C PRO A 181 35.91 -1.91 -10.51
N SER A 182 36.19 -1.13 -11.56
CA SER A 182 35.51 0.14 -11.81
C SER A 182 34.06 -0.20 -12.13
N ILE A 183 33.26 -0.40 -11.08
CA ILE A 183 31.81 -0.47 -11.24
C ILE A 183 31.39 0.97 -11.41
N ASP A 184 31.60 1.53 -12.60
CA ASP A 184 31.19 2.89 -12.90
C ASP A 184 29.66 2.96 -13.00
N HIS A 185 29.00 1.84 -13.32
CA HIS A 185 27.56 1.75 -13.57
C HIS A 185 26.96 0.42 -13.12
N PHE A 186 25.63 0.41 -13.01
CA PHE A 186 24.83 -0.80 -12.79
C PHE A 186 25.15 -1.90 -13.82
N ASP A 187 25.47 -3.11 -13.33
CA ASP A 187 25.69 -4.26 -14.20
C ASP A 187 24.36 -4.89 -14.62
N PHE A 188 23.98 -4.63 -15.87
CA PHE A 188 22.80 -5.24 -16.48
C PHE A 188 22.90 -6.76 -16.62
N GLY A 189 24.09 -7.35 -16.54
CA GLY A 189 24.27 -8.81 -16.48
C GLY A 189 23.49 -9.46 -15.33
N LEU A 190 23.22 -8.72 -14.25
CA LEU A 190 22.43 -9.18 -13.11
C LEU A 190 20.93 -9.37 -13.44
N VAL A 191 20.40 -8.61 -14.39
CA VAL A 191 18.97 -8.57 -14.71
C VAL A 191 18.63 -9.08 -16.10
N THR A 192 19.54 -8.98 -17.06
CA THR A 192 19.32 -9.39 -18.46
C THR A 192 18.84 -10.84 -18.60
N PRO A 193 19.39 -11.84 -17.87
CA PRO A 193 18.91 -13.22 -17.96
C PRO A 193 17.45 -13.39 -17.51
N LYS A 194 16.95 -12.45 -16.70
CA LYS A 194 15.61 -12.46 -16.13
C LYS A 194 14.61 -11.80 -17.07
N LEU A 195 15.03 -10.83 -17.87
CA LEU A 195 14.17 -10.06 -18.78
C LEU A 195 13.95 -10.76 -20.13
N ALA A 196 13.42 -11.99 -20.09
CA ALA A 196 13.25 -12.83 -21.29
C ALA A 196 12.27 -12.27 -22.35
N HIS A 197 11.42 -11.32 -21.97
CA HIS A 197 10.40 -10.71 -22.84
C HIS A 197 10.68 -9.23 -23.16
N LEU A 198 11.90 -8.74 -22.90
CA LEU A 198 12.28 -7.37 -23.20
C LEU A 198 12.34 -7.16 -24.72
N GLU A 199 11.54 -6.21 -25.21
CA GLU A 199 11.44 -5.80 -26.60
C GLU A 199 12.15 -4.46 -26.84
N GLU A 200 12.10 -3.54 -25.86
CA GLU A 200 12.60 -2.17 -25.98
C GLU A 200 13.43 -1.75 -24.75
N LEU A 201 14.61 -1.17 -24.97
CA LEU A 201 15.48 -0.64 -23.92
C LEU A 201 16.02 0.73 -24.35
N HIS A 202 15.63 1.77 -23.61
CA HIS A 202 16.12 3.13 -23.78
C HIS A 202 17.02 3.49 -22.60
N LEU A 203 18.27 3.83 -22.89
CA LEU A 203 19.31 4.15 -21.90
C LEU A 203 19.80 5.57 -22.15
N THR A 204 19.72 6.41 -21.13
CA THR A 204 20.36 7.72 -21.14
C THR A 204 21.59 7.68 -20.24
N TYR A 205 22.75 7.98 -20.82
CA TYR A 205 24.01 8.10 -20.10
C TYR A 205 24.30 9.59 -19.90
N GLY A 206 24.43 10.03 -18.66
CA GLY A 206 24.62 11.43 -18.27
C GLY A 206 25.76 11.58 -17.30
#